data_AF-A0A2M7S5X4-F1
#
_entry.id   AF-A0A2M7S5X4-F1
#
_cell.length_a   1.000
_cell.length_b   1.000
_cell.length_c   1.000
_cell.angle_alpha   90.00
_cell.angle_beta   90.00
_cell.angle_gamma   90.00
#
_symmetry.space_group_name_H-M   'P 1'
#
loop_
_entity.id
_entity.type
_entity.pdbx_description
1 polymer ?
#
loop_
_entity_poly.entity_id
_entity_poly.type
_entity_poly.pdbx_seq_one_letter_code
_entity_poly.pdbx_strand_id
1 'polypeptide(L)'
;MKHKWTAVWFIFVAVAFCTFAAVQYYHWKKVNIYTWCESSVLEKELGLAPEQKKQIESLDKSFESDIGKVCKELHNKRKALNAALLNEPPSTNMLAGRKGSAPQTNEKEIDSIISEISGLQGSLEKRVALHLLKIKQVLTPAQQKNFFSMIEEEMCKCKQNRRAE
;
A
#
# COMPACT_ATOMS: atom_id res chain seq x y z
N MET A 1 27.11 27.65 29.72
CA MET A 1 25.62 27.52 29.71
C MET A 1 25.01 27.24 28.33
N LYS A 2 25.63 27.63 27.21
CA LYS A 2 25.07 27.46 25.85
C LYS A 2 24.98 25.99 25.35
N HIS A 3 25.90 25.10 25.77
CA HIS A 3 25.91 23.68 25.36
C HIS A 3 24.77 22.81 25.94
N LYS A 4 24.13 23.23 27.03
CA LYS A 4 23.02 22.46 27.62
C LYS A 4 21.73 22.63 26.82
N TRP A 5 21.54 23.79 26.20
CA TRP A 5 20.37 24.10 25.38
C TRP A 5 20.43 23.44 24.00
N THR A 6 21.62 23.26 23.43
CA THR A 6 21.79 22.56 22.16
C THR A 6 21.39 21.09 22.27
N ALA A 7 21.77 20.41 23.36
CA ALA A 7 21.40 19.01 23.58
C ALA A 7 19.88 18.81 23.72
N VAL A 8 19.21 19.71 24.45
CA VAL A 8 17.74 19.69 24.59
C VAL A 8 17.05 19.90 23.24
N TRP A 9 17.57 20.80 22.41
CA TRP A 9 17.03 21.05 21.07
C TRP A 9 17.16 19.82 20.15
N PHE A 10 18.31 19.13 20.17
CA PHE A 10 18.49 17.90 19.39
C PHE A 10 17.53 16.78 19.81
N ILE A 11 17.28 16.61 21.11
CA ILE A 11 16.33 15.62 21.62
C ILE A 11 14.91 15.93 21.12
N PHE A 12 14.51 17.20 21.16
CA PHE A 12 13.18 17.62 20.73
C PHE A 12 12.97 17.37 19.22
N VAL A 13 13.98 17.68 18.40
CA VAL A 13 13.96 17.42 16.94
C VAL A 13 13.91 15.91 16.66
N ALA A 14 14.69 15.11 17.37
CA ALA A 14 14.70 13.65 17.19
C ALA A 14 13.34 13.03 17.52
N VAL A 15 12.68 13.47 18.60
CA VAL A 15 11.34 12.98 18.97
C VAL A 15 10.30 13.40 17.92
N ALA A 16 10.32 14.65 17.46
CA ALA A 16 9.41 15.14 16.42
C ALA A 16 9.59 14.39 15.09
N PHE A 17 10.84 14.06 14.73
CA PHE A 17 11.13 13.26 13.55
C PHE A 17 10.61 11.82 13.68
N CYS A 18 10.80 11.19 14.84
CA CYS A 18 10.29 9.85 15.11
C CYS A 18 8.75 9.79 15.07
N THR A 19 8.05 10.80 15.61
CA THR A 19 6.58 10.85 15.55
C THR A 19 6.09 11.10 14.13
N PHE A 20 6.74 11.99 13.37
CA PHE A 20 6.40 12.19 11.96
C PHE A 20 6.65 10.95 11.11
N ALA A 21 7.78 10.26 11.31
CA ALA A 21 8.08 9.00 10.64
C ALA A 21 7.08 7.90 11.01
N ALA A 22 6.65 7.82 12.27
CA ALA A 22 5.62 6.88 12.72
C ALA A 22 4.25 7.21 12.11
N VAL A 23 3.86 8.48 12.05
CA VAL A 23 2.61 8.92 11.40
C VAL A 23 2.66 8.63 9.90
N GLN A 24 3.76 8.96 9.21
CA GLN A 24 3.93 8.66 7.79
C GLN A 24 3.95 7.15 7.53
N TYR A 25 4.59 6.36 8.39
CA TYR A 25 4.57 4.90 8.32
C TYR A 25 3.15 4.35 8.53
N TYR A 26 2.41 4.89 9.51
CA TYR A 26 1.03 4.49 9.79
C TYR A 26 0.08 4.91 8.67
N HIS A 27 0.27 6.09 8.10
CA HIS A 27 -0.50 6.60 6.97
C HIS A 27 -0.18 5.84 5.68
N TRP A 28 1.09 5.48 5.46
CA TRP A 28 1.51 4.60 4.37
C TRP A 28 0.93 3.19 4.50
N LYS A 29 0.85 2.66 5.73
CA LYS A 29 0.19 1.38 6.02
C LYS A 29 -1.33 1.44 5.78
N LYS A 30 -1.96 2.60 5.98
CA LYS A 30 -3.41 2.81 5.86
C LYS A 30 -3.88 3.17 4.44
N VAL A 31 -3.00 3.67 3.57
CA VAL A 31 -3.28 3.86 2.13
C VAL A 31 -3.09 2.52 1.41
N ASN A 32 -3.90 1.54 1.81
CA ASN A 32 -3.98 0.27 1.12
C ASN A 32 -5.42 0.14 0.64
N ILE A 33 -5.60 0.10 -0.68
CA ILE A 33 -6.91 -0.03 -1.36
C ILE A 33 -7.73 -1.24 -0.85
N TYR A 34 -7.10 -2.16 -0.11
CA TYR A 34 -7.71 -3.32 0.52
C TYR A 34 -8.55 -3.07 1.78
N THR A 35 -8.46 -1.90 2.44
CA THR A 35 -9.29 -1.64 3.64
C THR A 35 -10.79 -1.63 3.35
N TRP A 36 -11.20 -1.51 2.09
CA TRP A 36 -12.62 -1.52 1.69
C TRP A 36 -13.21 -2.91 1.50
N CYS A 37 -12.38 -3.95 1.53
CA CYS A 37 -12.85 -5.34 1.60
C CYS A 37 -13.01 -5.81 3.06
N GLU A 38 -13.00 -4.88 4.03
CA GLU A 38 -13.28 -5.23 5.40
C GLU A 38 -14.77 -5.53 5.55
N SER A 39 -15.10 -6.82 5.69
CA SER A 39 -16.46 -7.36 5.82
C SER A 39 -17.35 -6.56 6.80
N SER A 40 -16.76 -5.95 7.84
CA SER A 40 -17.44 -5.12 8.84
C SER A 40 -18.05 -3.82 8.26
N VAL A 41 -17.38 -3.21 7.27
CA VAL A 41 -17.88 -2.00 6.58
C VAL A 41 -19.00 -2.38 5.62
N LEU A 42 -18.81 -3.45 4.85
CA LEU A 42 -19.81 -3.95 3.92
C LEU A 42 -21.09 -4.42 4.62
N GLU A 43 -20.98 -5.05 5.79
CA GLU A 43 -22.11 -5.46 6.60
C GLU A 43 -23.01 -4.27 6.98
N LYS A 44 -22.40 -3.20 7.47
CA LYS A 44 -23.11 -2.02 7.95
C LYS A 44 -23.77 -1.24 6.80
N GLU A 45 -23.06 -1.07 5.69
CA GLU A 45 -23.53 -0.24 4.57
C GLU A 45 -24.51 -0.98 3.63
N LEU A 46 -24.42 -2.32 3.53
CA LEU A 46 -25.26 -3.11 2.64
C LEU A 46 -26.39 -3.87 3.35
N GLY A 47 -26.44 -3.88 4.67
CA GLY A 47 -27.43 -4.63 5.44
C GLY A 47 -27.41 -6.11 5.08
N LEU A 48 -26.23 -6.74 5.13
CA LEU A 48 -26.04 -8.13 4.70
C LEU A 48 -26.79 -9.10 5.62
N ALA A 49 -27.46 -10.09 5.02
CA ALA A 49 -27.99 -11.22 5.78
C ALA A 49 -26.83 -12.07 6.36
N PRO A 50 -27.04 -12.78 7.50
CA PRO A 50 -26.01 -13.60 8.12
C PRO A 50 -25.37 -14.63 7.17
N GLU A 51 -26.16 -15.20 6.25
CA GLU A 51 -25.70 -16.16 5.25
C GLU A 51 -24.81 -15.49 4.19
N GLN A 52 -25.18 -14.28 3.73
CA GLN A 52 -24.37 -13.49 2.80
C GLN A 52 -23.04 -13.11 3.43
N LYS A 53 -23.06 -12.72 4.70
CA LYS A 53 -21.85 -12.39 5.47
C LYS A 53 -20.87 -13.56 5.52
N LYS A 54 -21.34 -14.76 5.89
CA LYS A 54 -20.49 -15.96 5.93
C LYS A 54 -19.89 -16.29 4.57
N GLN A 55 -20.65 -16.11 3.48
CA GLN A 55 -20.14 -16.34 2.13
C GLN A 55 -19.07 -15.32 1.76
N ILE A 56 -19.31 -14.03 2.02
CA ILE A 56 -18.34 -12.95 1.74
C ILE A 56 -17.07 -13.14 2.57
N GLU A 57 -17.17 -13.45 3.87
CA GLU A 57 -16.01 -13.75 4.72
C GLU A 57 -15.18 -14.94 4.20
N SER A 58 -15.83 -15.97 3.65
CA SER A 58 -15.13 -17.09 3.03
C SER A 58 -14.43 -16.68 1.73
N LEU A 59 -15.07 -15.83 0.92
CA LEU A 59 -14.48 -15.28 -0.30
C LEU A 59 -13.28 -14.40 0.04
N ASP A 60 -13.39 -13.55 1.07
CA ASP A 60 -12.33 -12.63 1.51
C ASP A 60 -11.11 -13.40 1.99
N LYS A 61 -11.28 -14.47 2.78
CA LYS A 61 -10.17 -15.32 3.22
C LYS A 61 -9.42 -15.96 2.05
N SER A 62 -10.17 -16.46 1.05
CA SER A 62 -9.56 -17.00 -0.17
C SER A 62 -8.82 -15.92 -0.94
N PHE A 63 -9.44 -14.74 -1.09
CA PHE A 63 -8.86 -13.61 -1.80
C PHE A 63 -7.58 -13.11 -1.14
N GLU A 64 -7.57 -12.95 0.20
CA GLU A 64 -6.40 -12.53 0.96
C GLU A 64 -5.23 -13.50 0.77
N SER A 65 -5.51 -14.81 0.81
CA SER A 65 -4.52 -15.85 0.51
C SER A 65 -3.96 -15.71 -0.91
N ASP A 66 -4.84 -15.47 -1.88
CA ASP A 66 -4.51 -15.37 -3.31
C ASP A 66 -3.65 -14.14 -3.63
N ILE A 67 -3.92 -12.99 -2.99
CA ILE A 67 -3.17 -11.75 -3.23
C ILE A 67 -1.91 -11.63 -2.37
N GLY A 68 -1.82 -12.34 -1.24
CA GLY A 68 -0.72 -12.18 -0.28
C GLY A 68 0.66 -12.38 -0.90
N LYS A 69 0.81 -13.31 -1.83
CA LYS A 69 2.06 -13.53 -2.58
C LYS A 69 2.40 -12.34 -3.48
N VAL A 70 1.43 -11.85 -4.24
CA VAL A 70 1.60 -10.70 -5.15
C VAL A 70 1.94 -9.43 -4.35
N CYS A 71 1.28 -9.21 -3.22
CA CYS A 71 1.56 -8.10 -2.32
C CYS A 71 2.98 -8.15 -1.75
N LYS A 72 3.45 -9.34 -1.35
CA LYS A 72 4.81 -9.54 -0.86
C LYS A 72 5.85 -9.25 -1.94
N GLU A 73 5.61 -9.71 -3.17
CA GLU A 73 6.48 -9.44 -4.31
C GLU A 73 6.50 -7.95 -4.67
N LEU A 74 5.35 -7.28 -4.71
CA LEU A 74 5.25 -5.83 -4.90
C LEU A 74 6.05 -5.05 -3.85
N HIS A 75 5.93 -5.45 -2.58
CA HIS A 75 6.70 -4.83 -1.50
C HIS A 75 8.21 -4.98 -1.69
N ASN A 76 8.66 -6.18 -2.06
CA ASN A 76 10.07 -6.44 -2.32
C ASN A 76 10.59 -5.63 -3.52
N LYS A 77 9.83 -5.55 -4.61
CA LYS A 77 10.21 -4.76 -5.80
C LYS A 77 10.22 -3.26 -5.52
N ARG A 78 9.27 -2.74 -4.74
CA ARG A 78 9.28 -1.33 -4.30
C ARG A 78 10.47 -1.02 -3.38
N LYS A 79 10.88 -1.96 -2.53
CA LYS A 79 12.13 -1.83 -1.75
C LYS A 79 13.36 -1.81 -2.66
N ALA A 80 13.42 -2.69 -3.65
CA ALA A 80 14.52 -2.72 -4.62
C ALA A 80 14.60 -1.41 -5.41
N LEU A 81 13.46 -0.86 -5.85
CA LEU A 81 13.39 0.45 -6.50
C LEU A 81 13.93 1.56 -5.59
N ASN A 82 13.53 1.57 -4.32
CA ASN A 82 14.00 2.56 -3.36
C ASN A 82 15.52 2.47 -3.13
N ALA A 83 16.08 1.26 -3.01
CA ALA A 83 17.52 1.05 -2.88
C ALA A 83 18.28 1.53 -4.13
N ALA A 84 17.77 1.22 -5.33
CA ALA A 84 18.35 1.68 -6.59
C ALA A 84 18.34 3.22 -6.71
N LEU A 85 17.25 3.87 -6.31
CA LEU A 85 17.13 5.34 -6.31
C LEU A 85 18.09 6.02 -5.31
N LEU A 86 18.34 5.38 -4.16
CA LEU A 86 19.27 5.88 -3.15
C LEU A 86 20.74 5.57 -3.49
N ASN A 87 21.01 4.86 -4.59
CA ASN A 87 22.31 4.27 -4.93
C ASN A 87 22.91 3.46 -3.76
N GLU A 88 22.06 2.85 -2.94
CA GLU A 88 22.50 1.96 -1.88
C GLU A 88 22.93 0.64 -2.53
N PRO A 89 24.13 0.10 -2.24
CA PRO A 89 24.48 -1.23 -2.70
C PRO A 89 23.44 -2.22 -2.14
N PRO A 90 23.00 -3.22 -2.93
CA PRO A 90 22.05 -4.21 -2.46
C PRO A 90 22.57 -4.80 -1.15
N SER A 91 21.76 -4.74 -0.11
CA SER A 91 22.10 -5.21 1.23
C SER A 91 22.15 -6.74 1.29
N THR A 92 23.10 -7.32 0.56
CA THR A 92 23.65 -8.64 0.83
C THR A 92 24.99 -8.37 1.48
N ASN A 93 25.04 -8.57 2.80
CA ASN A 93 26.18 -8.97 3.62
C ASN A 93 27.59 -8.70 3.04
N MET A 94 28.39 -7.95 3.81
CA MET A 94 29.86 -7.90 3.80
C MET A 94 30.56 -6.71 3.11
N LEU A 95 31.33 -5.98 3.94
CA LEU A 95 32.70 -5.52 3.72
C LEU A 95 33.12 -5.26 2.26
N ALA A 96 33.05 -3.99 1.84
CA ALA A 96 34.08 -3.43 0.96
C ALA A 96 34.10 -1.91 1.07
N GLY A 97 35.08 -1.39 1.81
CA GLY A 97 35.50 -0.01 1.64
C GLY A 97 36.00 0.18 0.21
N ARG A 98 35.24 0.89 -0.62
CA ARG A 98 35.77 1.47 -1.85
C ARG A 98 35.10 2.82 -2.12
N LYS A 99 35.76 3.87 -1.62
CA LYS A 99 35.65 5.22 -2.18
C LYS A 99 36.18 5.18 -3.60
N GLY A 100 35.41 5.67 -4.58
CA GLY A 100 35.98 6.08 -5.87
C GLY A 100 35.19 5.70 -7.10
N SER A 101 33.93 6.14 -7.22
CA SER A 101 33.24 6.41 -8.49
C SER A 101 31.82 6.87 -8.17
N ALA A 102 31.43 8.05 -8.63
CA ALA A 102 30.04 8.50 -8.56
C ALA A 102 29.14 7.43 -9.20
N PRO A 103 28.05 6.97 -8.55
CA PRO A 103 27.21 5.93 -9.13
C PRO A 103 26.47 6.55 -10.32
N GLN A 104 26.75 6.03 -11.51
CA GLN A 104 25.92 6.27 -12.68
C GLN A 104 24.62 5.52 -12.40
N THR A 105 23.56 6.24 -12.03
CA THR A 105 22.23 5.67 -11.81
C THR A 105 21.86 4.86 -13.04
N ASN A 106 21.73 3.54 -12.88
CA ASN A 106 21.46 2.64 -13.98
C ASN A 106 19.99 2.74 -14.36
N GLU A 107 19.63 3.75 -15.16
CA GLU A 107 18.27 4.02 -15.63
C GLU A 107 17.60 2.75 -16.16
N LYS A 108 18.35 1.87 -16.85
CA LYS A 108 17.86 0.58 -17.34
C LYS A 108 17.41 -0.38 -16.23
N GLU A 109 18.10 -0.38 -15.10
CA GLU A 109 17.73 -1.20 -13.94
C GLU A 109 16.47 -0.65 -13.26
N ILE A 110 16.37 0.68 -13.13
CA ILE A 110 15.17 1.35 -12.62
C ILE A 110 13.97 1.03 -13.52
N ASP A 111 14.12 1.17 -14.84
CA ASP A 111 13.07 0.88 -15.82
C ASP A 111 12.61 -0.58 -15.74
N SER A 112 13.56 -1.52 -15.60
CA SER A 112 13.26 -2.94 -15.41
C SER A 112 12.42 -3.17 -14.16
N ILE A 113 12.81 -2.58 -13.02
CA ILE A 113 12.08 -2.72 -11.75
C ILE A 113 10.68 -2.10 -11.86
N ILE A 114 10.54 -0.93 -12.51
CA ILE A 114 9.25 -0.28 -12.75
C ILE A 114 8.33 -1.15 -13.62
N SER A 115 8.88 -1.78 -14.67
CA SER A 115 8.13 -2.69 -15.54
C SER A 115 7.59 -3.90 -14.76
N GLU A 116 8.42 -4.50 -13.90
CA GLU A 116 8.00 -5.61 -13.04
C GLU A 116 6.92 -5.19 -12.02
N ILE A 117 7.09 -4.02 -11.39
CA ILE A 117 6.07 -3.46 -10.49
C ILE A 117 4.74 -3.28 -11.23
N SER A 118 4.78 -2.72 -12.44
CA SER A 118 3.59 -2.48 -13.26
C SER A 118 2.87 -3.78 -13.61
N GLY A 119 3.62 -4.83 -13.98
CA GLY A 119 3.05 -6.15 -14.23
C GLY A 119 2.39 -6.77 -12.99
N LEU A 120 3.02 -6.64 -11.82
CA LEU A 120 2.45 -7.12 -10.56
C LEU A 120 1.20 -6.31 -10.15
N GLN A 121 1.19 -4.99 -10.36
CA GLN A 121 0.01 -4.15 -10.12
C GLN A 121 -1.15 -4.54 -11.03
N GLY A 122 -0.92 -4.75 -12.32
CA GLY A 122 -1.98 -5.21 -13.24
C GLY A 122 -2.52 -6.59 -12.87
N SER A 123 -1.65 -7.52 -12.44
CA SER A 123 -2.05 -8.83 -11.93
C SER A 123 -2.96 -8.71 -10.70
N LEU A 124 -2.61 -7.79 -9.79
CA LEU A 124 -3.37 -7.53 -8.59
C LEU A 124 -4.74 -6.91 -8.88
N GLU A 125 -4.79 -5.88 -9.74
CA GLU A 125 -6.03 -5.23 -10.17
C GLU A 125 -7.00 -6.24 -10.80
N LYS A 126 -6.49 -7.14 -11.64
CA LYS A 126 -7.28 -8.24 -12.21
C LYS A 126 -7.89 -9.13 -11.13
N ARG A 127 -7.12 -9.47 -10.08
CA ARG A 127 -7.62 -10.31 -8.96
C ARG A 127 -8.68 -9.58 -8.15
N VAL A 128 -8.48 -8.29 -7.89
CA VAL A 128 -9.49 -7.44 -7.22
C VAL A 128 -10.78 -7.44 -8.02
N ALA A 129 -10.72 -7.16 -9.33
CA ALA A 129 -11.91 -7.15 -10.19
C ALA A 129 -12.67 -8.49 -10.16
N LEU A 130 -11.93 -9.62 -10.22
CA LEU A 130 -12.54 -10.95 -10.11
C LEU A 130 -13.18 -11.20 -8.73
N HIS A 131 -12.57 -10.70 -7.65
CA HIS A 131 -13.15 -10.81 -6.30
C HIS A 131 -14.44 -10.02 -6.16
N LEU A 132 -14.47 -8.77 -6.66
CA LEU A 132 -15.67 -7.95 -6.69
C LEU A 132 -16.82 -8.62 -7.47
N LEU A 133 -16.50 -9.31 -8.57
CA LEU A 133 -17.48 -10.11 -9.31
C LEU A 133 -18.01 -11.30 -8.52
N LYS A 134 -17.18 -11.94 -7.68
CA LYS A 134 -17.65 -13.02 -6.77
C LYS A 134 -18.57 -12.46 -5.68
N ILE A 135 -18.22 -11.33 -5.05
CA ILE A 135 -19.08 -10.67 -4.06
C ILE A 135 -20.43 -10.31 -4.70
N LYS A 136 -20.42 -9.76 -5.93
CA LYS A 136 -21.64 -9.41 -6.67
C LYS A 136 -22.63 -10.57 -6.75
N GLN A 137 -22.16 -11.81 -6.92
CA GLN A 137 -23.02 -13.00 -7.03
C GLN A 137 -23.77 -13.35 -5.74
N VAL A 138 -23.25 -12.90 -4.58
CA VAL A 138 -23.86 -13.12 -3.26
C VAL A 138 -24.91 -12.05 -2.94
N LEU A 139 -24.76 -10.86 -3.51
CA LEU A 139 -25.59 -9.70 -3.22
C LEU A 139 -26.90 -9.72 -4.02
N THR A 140 -27.97 -9.19 -3.41
CA THR A 140 -29.22 -8.89 -4.13
C THR A 140 -29.03 -7.75 -5.14
N PRO A 141 -29.90 -7.61 -6.15
CA PRO A 141 -29.78 -6.52 -7.14
C PRO A 141 -29.71 -5.11 -6.51
N ALA A 142 -30.47 -4.87 -5.43
CA ALA A 142 -30.44 -3.61 -4.70
C ALA A 142 -29.09 -3.39 -3.99
N GLN A 143 -28.58 -4.41 -3.30
CA GLN A 143 -27.28 -4.37 -2.63
C GLN A 143 -26.13 -4.22 -3.65
N GLN A 144 -26.20 -4.87 -4.81
CA GLN A 144 -25.19 -4.72 -5.87
C GLN A 144 -25.08 -3.27 -6.31
N LYS A 145 -26.22 -2.59 -6.55
CA LYS A 145 -26.23 -1.18 -6.93
C LYS A 145 -25.53 -0.31 -5.88
N ASN A 146 -25.85 -0.51 -4.60
CA ASN A 146 -25.22 0.25 -3.52
C ASN A 146 -23.72 -0.07 -3.41
N PHE A 147 -23.36 -1.35 -3.50
CA PHE A 147 -21.98 -1.82 -3.42
C PHE A 147 -21.08 -1.20 -4.50
N PHE A 148 -21.52 -1.22 -5.77
CA PHE A 148 -20.72 -0.63 -6.85
C PHE A 148 -20.72 0.90 -6.84
N SER A 149 -21.76 1.56 -6.31
CA SER A 149 -21.76 3.01 -6.08
C SER A 149 -20.66 3.41 -5.10
N MET A 150 -20.53 2.68 -3.98
CA MET A 150 -19.46 2.93 -3.00
C MET A 150 -18.06 2.72 -3.61
N ILE A 151 -17.90 1.67 -4.44
CA ILE A 151 -16.62 1.42 -5.11
C ILE A 151 -16.28 2.54 -6.09
N GLU A 152 -17.24 3.01 -6.86
CA GLU A 152 -17.06 4.12 -7.80
C GLU A 152 -16.61 5.40 -7.07
N GLU A 153 -17.26 5.74 -5.96
CA GLU A 153 -16.87 6.89 -5.13
C GLU A 153 -15.42 6.80 -4.65
N GLU A 154 -14.97 5.62 -4.22
CA GLU A 154 -13.58 5.42 -3.78
C GLU A 154 -12.57 5.43 -4.93
N MET A 155 -12.90 4.80 -6.06
CA MET A 155 -12.02 4.78 -7.24
C MET A 155 -11.85 6.17 -7.85
N CYS A 156 -12.88 7.02 -7.75
CA CYS A 156 -12.88 8.39 -8.26
C CYS A 156 -12.21 9.39 -7.30
N LYS A 157 -11.78 8.98 -6.10
CA LYS A 157 -10.94 9.79 -5.19
C LYS A 157 -9.50 9.90 -5.70
N CYS A 158 -9.32 10.34 -6.94
CA CYS A 158 -8.04 10.85 -7.40
C CYS A 158 -7.80 12.19 -6.69
N LYS A 159 -7.15 12.16 -5.51
CA LYS A 159 -6.87 13.30 -4.61
C LYS A 159 -7.12 14.69 -5.24
N GLN A 160 -8.35 15.19 -5.16
CA GLN A 160 -8.64 16.63 -5.25
C GLN A 160 -8.22 17.35 -3.96
N ASN A 161 -7.02 17.05 -3.45
CA ASN A 161 -6.43 17.78 -2.35
C ASN A 161 -5.09 18.36 -2.80
N ARG A 162 -5.18 19.27 -3.79
CA ARG A 162 -4.19 20.30 -4.07
C ARG A 162 -4.95 21.64 -4.09
N ARG A 163 -4.67 22.47 -3.08
CA ARG A 163 -5.05 23.89 -2.89
C ARG A 163 -6.51 24.19 -2.53
N ALA A 164 -6.77 24.20 -1.23
CA ALA A 164 -7.29 25.35 -0.49
C ALA A 164 -6.75 25.10 0.92
N GLU A 165 -5.77 25.85 1.44
CA GLU A 165 -5.71 27.29 1.70
C GLU A 165 -4.26 27.80 1.65
#